data_AF-A0A0R3UDB0-F1
#
_entry.id   AF-A0A0R3UDB0-F1
#
_cell.length_a   1.000
_cell.length_b   1.000
_cell.length_c   1.000
_cell.angle_alpha   90.00
_cell.angle_beta   90.00
_cell.angle_gamma   90.00
#
_symmetry.space_group_name_H-M   'P 1'
#
loop_
_entity.id
_entity.type
_entity.pdbx_description
1 polymer ?
#
loop_
_entity_poly.entity_id
_entity_poly.type
_entity_poly.pdbx_seq_one_letter_code
_entity_poly.pdbx_strand_id
1 'polypeptide(L)'
;MAWRNLSRLNTLISEGYDNPRLLLTCIFGMSPSNLPSDSASLWSILFSVLSEQPLRRRLKQFATLDSVVKLLRDGSRILVLTGAGISVSCGIPDFRSRDGVQARLARDYPDLKSPQDMFDMEFFMKGNPYPFFKFARETFPGQFKSTFVRRFIKLLERKGKLLHNHSQHIEAQTAEKPATSKASSAHQMEEEADGLQTSSSAPTLTIGEGVAVRSLVTKKAMPPPPPPHLRGKP
;
A
#
# COMPACT_ATOMS: atom_id res chain seq x y z
N MET A 1 -20.30 19.87 -4.69
CA MET A 1 -20.87 18.76 -5.50
C MET A 1 -21.29 17.57 -4.65
N ALA A 2 -20.59 17.22 -3.56
CA ALA A 2 -20.93 16.08 -2.69
C ALA A 2 -22.42 16.01 -2.26
N TRP A 3 -23.00 17.14 -1.84
CA TRP A 3 -24.42 17.21 -1.44
C TRP A 3 -25.42 16.86 -2.56
N ARG A 4 -25.08 17.06 -3.84
CA ARG A 4 -25.96 16.71 -4.96
C ARG A 4 -26.07 15.19 -5.16
N ASN A 5 -25.07 14.43 -4.76
CA ASN A 5 -25.05 12.98 -4.90
C ASN A 5 -25.89 12.30 -3.81
N LEU A 6 -25.84 12.81 -2.57
CA LEU A 6 -26.68 12.34 -1.47
C LEU A 6 -28.17 12.65 -1.69
N SER A 7 -28.50 13.85 -2.18
CA SER A 7 -29.90 14.17 -2.53
C SER A 7 -30.44 13.25 -3.64
N ARG A 8 -29.62 12.94 -4.66
CA ARG A 8 -29.97 11.97 -5.70
C ARG A 8 -30.15 10.56 -5.15
N LEU A 9 -29.29 10.12 -4.23
CA LEU A 9 -29.45 8.84 -3.56
C LEU A 9 -30.77 8.79 -2.78
N ASN A 10 -31.10 9.82 -2.01
CA ASN A 10 -32.36 9.87 -1.27
C ASN A 10 -33.58 9.80 -2.19
N THR A 11 -33.54 10.46 -3.36
CA THR A 11 -34.59 10.34 -4.37
C THR A 11 -34.69 8.92 -4.92
N LEU A 12 -33.56 8.27 -5.23
CA LEU A 12 -33.57 6.88 -5.71
C LEU A 12 -34.18 5.93 -4.67
N ILE A 13 -33.80 6.09 -3.40
CA ILE A 13 -34.35 5.29 -2.30
C ILE A 13 -35.86 5.54 -2.14
N SER A 14 -36.31 6.80 -2.22
CA SER A 14 -37.75 7.12 -2.11
C SER A 14 -38.58 6.57 -3.26
N GLU A 15 -37.97 6.38 -4.43
CA GLU A 15 -38.58 5.75 -5.61
C GLU A 15 -38.48 4.20 -5.57
N GLY A 16 -37.99 3.62 -4.47
CA GLY A 16 -37.90 2.17 -4.26
C GLY A 16 -36.61 1.51 -4.74
N TYR A 17 -35.60 2.28 -5.13
CA TYR A 17 -34.27 1.77 -5.45
C TYR A 17 -33.37 1.75 -4.20
N ASP A 18 -33.62 0.80 -3.31
CA ASP A 18 -32.97 0.67 -2.00
C ASP A 18 -31.91 -0.45 -1.91
N ASN A 19 -31.62 -1.14 -3.01
CA ASN A 19 -30.61 -2.19 -3.07
C ASN A 19 -29.21 -1.60 -3.39
N PRO A 20 -28.29 -1.51 -2.41
CA PRO A 20 -26.99 -0.88 -2.62
C PRO A 20 -26.11 -1.65 -3.62
N ARG A 21 -26.30 -2.97 -3.76
CA ARG A 21 -25.54 -3.78 -4.73
C ARG A 21 -25.91 -3.42 -6.17
N LEU A 22 -27.21 -3.22 -6.43
CA LEU A 22 -27.69 -2.77 -7.74
C LEU A 22 -27.26 -1.33 -8.02
N LEU A 23 -27.33 -0.44 -7.02
CA LEU A 23 -26.85 0.93 -7.18
C LEU A 23 -25.35 0.98 -7.51
N LEU A 24 -24.51 0.21 -6.80
CA LEU A 24 -23.07 0.15 -7.04
C LEU A 24 -22.71 -0.44 -8.42
N THR A 25 -23.44 -1.46 -8.85
CA THR A 25 -23.19 -2.11 -10.16
C THR A 25 -23.72 -1.28 -11.33
N CYS A 26 -24.96 -0.79 -11.25
CA CYS A 26 -25.61 -0.09 -12.36
C CYS A 26 -25.16 1.38 -12.50
N ILE A 27 -24.95 2.09 -11.38
CA ILE A 27 -24.60 3.53 -11.42
C ILE A 27 -23.08 3.71 -11.53
N PHE A 28 -22.31 2.90 -10.78
CA PHE A 28 -20.86 3.05 -10.68
C PHE A 28 -20.07 2.00 -11.46
N GLY A 29 -20.75 1.03 -12.11
CA GLY A 29 -20.09 0.04 -12.96
C GLY A 29 -19.18 -0.94 -12.22
N MET A 30 -19.38 -1.12 -10.90
CA MET A 30 -18.55 -2.05 -10.12
C MET A 30 -18.86 -3.50 -10.49
N SER A 31 -17.84 -4.35 -10.58
CA SER A 31 -18.03 -5.79 -10.83
C SER A 31 -18.74 -6.46 -9.64
N PRO A 32 -19.81 -7.25 -9.86
CA PRO A 32 -20.47 -7.98 -8.79
C PRO A 32 -19.54 -8.93 -8.01
N SER A 33 -18.49 -9.45 -8.65
CA SER A 33 -17.52 -10.36 -8.02
C SER A 33 -16.69 -9.69 -6.93
N ASN A 34 -16.55 -8.36 -6.99
CA ASN A 34 -15.67 -7.59 -6.09
C ASN A 34 -16.46 -6.92 -4.96
N LEU A 35 -17.78 -7.11 -4.92
CA LEU A 35 -18.65 -6.50 -3.94
C LEU A 35 -18.93 -7.45 -2.77
N PRO A 36 -18.79 -6.97 -1.52
CA PRO A 36 -19.03 -7.77 -0.33
C PRO A 36 -20.48 -8.27 -0.28
N SER A 37 -20.71 -9.41 0.37
CA SER A 37 -22.03 -10.01 0.47
C SER A 37 -22.93 -9.32 1.49
N ASP A 38 -22.36 -8.64 2.49
CA ASP A 38 -23.10 -8.00 3.56
C ASP A 38 -23.60 -6.60 3.17
N SER A 39 -24.83 -6.29 3.58
CA SER A 39 -25.50 -5.03 3.22
C SER A 39 -24.80 -3.80 3.82
N ALA A 40 -24.26 -3.91 5.04
CA ALA A 40 -23.60 -2.80 5.73
C ALA A 40 -22.35 -2.32 4.99
N SER A 41 -21.49 -3.23 4.53
CA SER A 41 -20.30 -2.89 3.73
C SER A 41 -20.69 -2.32 2.37
N LEU A 42 -21.74 -2.84 1.73
CA LEU A 42 -22.26 -2.28 0.48
C LEU A 42 -22.71 -0.83 0.65
N TRP A 43 -23.46 -0.52 1.71
CA TRP A 43 -23.85 0.85 2.03
C TRP A 43 -22.63 1.72 2.34
N SER A 44 -21.66 1.22 3.09
CA SER A 44 -20.41 1.94 3.39
C SER A 44 -19.65 2.32 2.10
N ILE A 45 -19.53 1.39 1.15
CA ILE A 45 -18.91 1.66 -0.16
C ILE A 45 -19.72 2.71 -0.93
N LEU A 46 -21.04 2.55 -0.99
CA LEU A 46 -21.93 3.47 -1.71
C LEU A 46 -21.85 4.89 -1.14
N PHE A 47 -21.90 5.04 0.18
CA PHE A 47 -21.70 6.33 0.83
C PHE A 47 -20.31 6.89 0.57
N SER A 48 -19.27 6.06 0.59
CA SER A 48 -17.89 6.49 0.30
C SER A 48 -17.76 7.05 -1.11
N VAL A 49 -18.32 6.36 -2.11
CA VAL A 49 -18.28 6.78 -3.52
C VAL A 49 -19.14 8.03 -3.76
N LEU A 50 -20.34 8.12 -3.14
CA LEU A 50 -21.19 9.29 -3.27
C LEU A 50 -20.61 10.54 -2.59
N SER A 51 -19.87 10.33 -1.51
CA SER A 51 -19.15 11.36 -0.76
C SER A 51 -17.83 11.75 -1.43
N GLU A 52 -17.46 11.09 -2.52
CA GLU A 52 -16.20 11.35 -3.20
C GLU A 52 -16.14 12.79 -3.70
N GLN A 53 -15.05 13.47 -3.35
CA GLN A 53 -14.82 14.85 -3.75
C GLN A 53 -14.69 14.93 -5.28
N PRO A 54 -15.24 15.96 -5.94
CA PRO A 54 -15.15 16.07 -7.38
C PRO A 54 -13.68 16.05 -7.81
N LEU A 55 -13.38 15.25 -8.84
CA LEU A 55 -12.03 15.14 -9.39
C LEU A 55 -11.49 16.53 -9.73
N ARG A 56 -10.24 16.78 -9.30
CA ARG A 56 -9.56 18.05 -9.56
C ARG A 56 -9.41 18.25 -11.07
N ARG A 57 -9.93 19.36 -11.60
CA ARG A 57 -9.73 19.74 -13.01
C ARG A 57 -8.28 20.17 -13.26
N ARG A 58 -7.70 19.72 -14.38
CA ARG A 58 -6.35 20.11 -14.81
C ARG A 58 -6.29 21.62 -15.09
N LEU A 59 -5.29 22.30 -14.52
CA LEU A 59 -5.02 23.71 -14.79
C LEU A 59 -4.21 23.83 -16.09
N LYS A 60 -4.78 24.46 -17.12
CA LYS A 60 -4.14 24.58 -18.45
C LYS A 60 -2.89 25.46 -18.45
N GLN A 61 -2.81 26.42 -17.54
CA GLN A 61 -1.69 27.37 -17.43
C GLN A 61 -0.36 26.73 -17.00
N PHE A 62 -0.36 25.50 -16.49
CA PHE A 62 0.84 24.78 -16.05
C PHE A 62 1.06 23.52 -16.89
N ALA A 63 1.19 23.69 -18.21
CA ALA A 63 1.30 22.58 -19.16
C ALA A 63 2.73 22.30 -19.66
N THR A 64 3.70 23.16 -19.36
CA THR A 64 5.08 23.06 -19.87
C THR A 64 6.08 22.68 -18.77
N LEU A 65 7.26 22.19 -19.19
CA LEU A 65 8.35 21.92 -18.26
C LEU A 65 8.81 23.19 -17.53
N ASP A 66 8.87 24.33 -18.23
CA ASP A 66 9.21 25.63 -17.62
C ASP A 66 8.22 26.02 -16.53
N SER A 67 6.94 25.70 -16.72
CA SER A 67 5.91 25.93 -15.70
C SER A 67 6.20 25.11 -14.44
N VAL A 68 6.64 23.86 -14.59
CA VAL A 68 7.03 23.00 -13.46
C VAL A 68 8.27 23.56 -12.74
N VAL A 69 9.30 23.95 -13.50
CA VAL A 69 10.52 24.54 -12.93
C VAL A 69 10.20 25.82 -12.16
N LYS A 70 9.34 26.68 -12.71
CA LYS A 70 8.87 27.90 -12.05
C LYS A 70 8.09 27.58 -10.76
N LEU A 71 7.16 26.64 -10.80
CA LEU A 71 6.42 26.21 -9.60
C LEU A 71 7.33 25.67 -8.49
N LEU A 72 8.35 24.87 -8.85
CA LEU A 72 9.34 24.37 -7.89
C LEU A 72 10.25 25.48 -7.36
N ARG A 73 10.58 26.47 -8.19
CA ARG A 73 11.41 27.62 -7.81
C ARG A 73 10.67 28.61 -6.91
N ASP A 74 9.39 28.83 -7.13
CA ASP A 74 8.62 29.85 -6.41
C ASP A 74 7.88 29.24 -5.19
N GLY A 75 7.53 27.97 -5.24
CA GLY A 75 6.79 27.27 -4.17
C GLY A 75 7.63 27.01 -2.91
N SER A 76 6.97 27.13 -1.75
CA SER A 76 7.56 26.95 -0.41
C SER A 76 6.82 25.94 0.47
N ARG A 77 5.70 25.38 0.00
CA ARG A 77 4.90 24.36 0.70
C ARG A 77 4.57 23.21 -0.25
N ILE A 78 5.59 22.45 -0.60
CA ILE A 78 5.50 21.36 -1.56
C ILE A 78 5.11 20.08 -0.84
N LEU A 79 3.96 19.51 -1.20
CA LEU A 79 3.54 18.18 -0.80
C LEU A 79 4.08 17.17 -1.82
N VAL A 80 4.81 16.17 -1.36
CA VAL A 80 5.32 15.09 -2.22
C VAL A 80 4.56 13.80 -1.90
N LEU A 81 4.06 13.13 -2.94
CA LEU A 81 3.43 11.81 -2.85
C LEU A 81 4.35 10.79 -3.54
N THR A 82 4.83 9.78 -2.82
CA THR A 82 5.75 8.78 -3.35
C THR A 82 5.19 7.36 -3.28
N GLY A 83 5.33 6.63 -4.38
CA GLY A 83 5.07 5.19 -4.48
C GLY A 83 6.27 4.43 -5.03
N ALA A 84 6.19 3.09 -5.05
CA ALA A 84 7.31 2.15 -5.23
C ALA A 84 8.32 2.51 -6.35
N GLY A 85 7.86 3.17 -7.42
CA GLY A 85 8.70 3.63 -8.53
C GLY A 85 9.95 4.42 -8.14
N ILE A 86 9.96 5.15 -7.01
CA ILE A 86 11.14 5.91 -6.58
C ILE A 86 12.29 5.03 -6.04
N SER A 87 12.03 3.73 -5.82
CA SER A 87 12.99 2.73 -5.34
C SER A 87 13.46 1.76 -6.44
N VAL A 88 12.84 1.76 -7.63
CA VAL A 88 13.19 0.81 -8.71
C VAL A 88 14.64 0.96 -9.14
N SER A 89 15.13 2.21 -9.24
CA SER A 89 16.51 2.48 -9.65
C SER A 89 17.57 2.07 -8.62
N CYS A 90 17.19 1.83 -7.35
CA CYS A 90 18.12 1.28 -6.35
C CYS A 90 18.05 -0.23 -6.24
N GLY A 91 17.30 -0.92 -7.10
CA GLY A 91 17.25 -2.37 -7.15
C GLY A 91 16.12 -3.00 -6.34
N ILE A 92 15.22 -2.19 -5.75
CA ILE A 92 14.02 -2.72 -5.11
C ILE A 92 12.93 -2.85 -6.17
N PRO A 93 12.48 -4.08 -6.50
CA PRO A 93 11.48 -4.27 -7.54
C PRO A 93 10.16 -3.64 -7.11
N ASP A 94 9.50 -2.94 -8.02
CA ASP A 94 8.11 -2.57 -7.80
C ASP A 94 7.20 -3.80 -7.97
N PHE A 95 5.93 -3.66 -7.60
CA PHE A 95 4.99 -4.75 -7.75
C PHE A 95 4.56 -4.99 -9.19
N ARG A 96 4.52 -3.94 -10.03
CA ARG A 96 3.73 -3.92 -11.27
C ARG A 96 4.56 -3.91 -12.56
N SER A 97 5.89 -3.74 -12.50
CA SER A 97 6.73 -3.79 -13.71
C SER A 97 6.82 -5.20 -14.27
N ARG A 98 7.29 -5.30 -15.53
CA ARG A 98 7.44 -6.56 -16.28
C ARG A 98 8.20 -7.65 -15.51
N ASP A 99 9.26 -7.25 -14.79
CA ASP A 99 10.09 -8.12 -13.96
C ASP A 99 9.89 -7.87 -12.45
N GLY A 100 8.80 -7.20 -12.11
CA GLY A 100 8.41 -6.84 -10.75
C GLY A 100 7.96 -8.03 -9.92
N VAL A 101 7.58 -7.76 -8.67
CA VAL A 101 7.23 -8.79 -7.68
C VAL A 101 6.08 -9.67 -8.16
N GLN A 102 5.07 -9.09 -8.81
CA GLN A 102 3.93 -9.84 -9.38
C GLN A 102 4.36 -10.92 -10.37
N ALA A 103 5.21 -10.57 -11.33
CA ALA A 103 5.65 -11.50 -12.37
C ALA A 103 6.48 -12.65 -11.78
N ARG A 104 7.32 -12.35 -10.77
CA ARG A 104 8.13 -13.36 -10.07
C ARG A 104 7.28 -14.28 -9.21
N LEU A 105 6.30 -13.73 -8.48
CA LEU A 105 5.43 -14.51 -7.61
C LEU A 105 4.50 -15.42 -8.41
N ALA A 106 3.92 -14.93 -9.51
CA ALA A 106 3.10 -15.77 -10.39
C ALA A 106 3.87 -16.97 -10.93
N ARG A 107 5.17 -16.81 -11.19
CA ARG A 107 6.06 -17.91 -11.63
C ARG A 107 6.44 -18.84 -10.49
N ASP A 108 6.80 -18.30 -9.34
CA ASP A 108 7.39 -19.06 -8.23
C ASP A 108 6.32 -19.69 -7.31
N TYR A 109 5.09 -19.17 -7.32
CA TYR A 109 3.94 -19.60 -6.52
C TYR A 109 2.65 -19.58 -7.38
N PRO A 110 2.42 -20.60 -8.21
CA PRO A 110 1.24 -20.67 -9.07
C PRO A 110 -0.08 -20.75 -8.28
N ASP A 111 -0.03 -21.09 -6.99
CA ASP A 111 -1.21 -21.19 -6.11
C ASP A 111 -1.72 -19.81 -5.63
N LEU A 112 -0.95 -18.73 -5.84
CA LEU A 112 -1.42 -17.37 -5.55
C LEU A 112 -2.44 -16.95 -6.61
N LYS A 113 -3.68 -16.63 -6.18
CA LYS A 113 -4.71 -16.13 -7.10
C LYS A 113 -4.38 -14.71 -7.56
N SER A 114 -3.77 -13.93 -6.69
CA SER A 114 -3.20 -12.62 -6.99
C SER A 114 -1.90 -12.37 -6.22
N PRO A 115 -0.97 -11.55 -6.73
CA PRO A 115 0.18 -11.12 -5.95
C PRO A 115 -0.21 -10.38 -4.67
N GLN A 116 -1.35 -9.69 -4.64
CA GLN A 116 -1.82 -9.00 -3.46
C GLN A 116 -2.13 -9.97 -2.30
N ASP A 117 -2.44 -11.24 -2.61
CA ASP A 117 -2.73 -12.28 -1.61
C ASP A 117 -1.54 -12.53 -0.67
N MET A 118 -0.30 -12.19 -1.07
CA MET A 118 0.85 -12.28 -0.16
C MET A 118 0.73 -11.36 1.07
N PHE A 119 -0.09 -10.31 0.97
CA PHE A 119 -0.40 -9.38 2.05
C PHE A 119 -1.74 -9.66 2.72
N ASP A 120 -2.44 -10.71 2.29
CA ASP A 120 -3.68 -11.13 2.92
C ASP A 120 -3.39 -11.88 4.23
N MET A 121 -4.04 -11.47 5.31
CA MET A 121 -3.80 -12.01 6.64
C MET A 121 -4.24 -13.47 6.76
N GLU A 122 -5.35 -13.85 6.11
CA GLU A 122 -5.84 -15.22 6.17
C GLU A 122 -4.92 -16.16 5.38
N PHE A 123 -4.47 -15.73 4.20
CA PHE A 123 -3.47 -16.46 3.42
C PHE A 123 -2.15 -16.61 4.19
N PHE A 124 -1.70 -15.56 4.88
CA PHE A 124 -0.48 -15.61 5.70
C PHE A 124 -0.61 -16.60 6.87
N MET A 125 -1.73 -16.56 7.60
CA MET A 125 -1.90 -17.36 8.82
C MET A 125 -2.27 -18.83 8.56
N LYS A 126 -3.12 -19.10 7.56
CA LYS A 126 -3.67 -20.44 7.30
C LYS A 126 -3.14 -21.10 6.03
N GLY A 127 -2.65 -20.30 5.09
CA GLY A 127 -2.16 -20.75 3.79
C GLY A 127 -0.65 -20.94 3.80
N ASN A 128 0.05 -20.13 3.00
CA ASN A 128 1.49 -20.22 2.81
C ASN A 128 2.15 -18.86 3.10
N PRO A 129 2.85 -18.67 4.23
CA PRO A 129 3.51 -17.41 4.55
C PRO A 129 4.84 -17.20 3.79
N TYR A 130 5.34 -18.21 3.08
CA TYR A 130 6.65 -18.18 2.41
C TYR A 130 6.79 -17.03 1.38
N PRO A 131 5.80 -16.71 0.53
CA PRO A 131 5.87 -15.58 -0.40
C PRO A 131 6.14 -14.25 0.31
N PHE A 132 5.48 -14.01 1.44
CA PHE A 132 5.68 -12.81 2.26
C PHE A 132 7.12 -12.75 2.80
N PHE A 133 7.61 -13.83 3.43
CA PHE A 133 8.97 -13.85 3.99
C PHE A 133 10.05 -13.72 2.93
N LYS A 134 9.86 -14.35 1.76
CA LYS A 134 10.78 -14.20 0.62
C LYS A 134 10.82 -12.75 0.16
N PHE A 135 9.66 -12.12 -0.01
CA PHE A 135 9.54 -10.71 -0.37
C PHE A 135 10.21 -9.81 0.68
N ALA A 136 9.87 -9.98 1.96
CA ALA A 136 10.42 -9.20 3.06
C ALA A 136 11.96 -9.25 3.13
N ARG A 137 12.56 -10.40 2.80
CA ARG A 137 14.02 -10.56 2.73
C ARG A 137 14.64 -9.81 1.57
N GLU A 138 14.01 -9.84 0.40
CA GLU A 138 14.48 -9.11 -0.79
C GLU A 138 14.35 -7.60 -0.63
N THR A 139 13.40 -7.13 0.17
CA THR A 139 13.15 -5.69 0.40
C THR A 139 13.70 -5.18 1.73
N PHE A 140 14.46 -6.00 2.48
CA PHE A 140 14.88 -5.66 3.83
C PHE A 140 15.88 -4.48 3.85
N PRO A 141 15.79 -3.54 4.83
CA PRO A 141 16.76 -2.46 5.01
C PRO A 141 18.21 -2.96 5.08
N GLY A 142 19.15 -2.19 4.53
CA GLY A 142 20.58 -2.51 4.58
C GLY A 142 21.26 -2.61 3.23
N GLN A 143 20.48 -2.91 2.18
CA GLN A 143 21.03 -3.44 0.93
C GLN A 143 21.06 -2.43 -0.21
N PHE A 144 20.42 -1.26 -0.07
CA PHE A 144 20.13 -0.36 -1.19
C PHE A 144 20.67 1.06 -1.00
N LYS A 145 21.22 1.64 -2.07
CA LYS A 145 21.72 3.02 -2.10
C LYS A 145 20.57 4.02 -2.30
N SER A 146 20.70 5.21 -1.71
CA SER A 146 19.72 6.29 -1.88
C SER A 146 19.59 6.77 -3.34
N THR A 147 18.36 6.82 -3.85
CA THR A 147 18.04 7.23 -5.23
C THR A 147 18.10 8.74 -5.44
N PHE A 148 18.20 9.19 -6.69
CA PHE A 148 18.18 10.61 -7.04
C PHE A 148 16.91 11.31 -6.53
N VAL A 149 15.75 10.66 -6.65
CA VAL A 149 14.46 11.21 -6.18
C VAL A 149 14.47 11.42 -4.67
N ARG A 150 15.00 10.47 -3.88
CA ARG A 150 15.13 10.63 -2.43
C ARG A 150 16.05 11.80 -2.06
N ARG A 151 17.17 11.95 -2.76
CA ARG A 151 18.08 13.09 -2.59
C ARG A 151 17.41 14.42 -2.95
N PHE A 152 16.57 14.43 -3.99
CA PHE A 152 15.81 15.61 -4.39
C PHE A 152 14.78 16.00 -3.32
N ILE A 153 14.05 15.06 -2.74
CA ILE A 153 13.13 15.33 -1.63
C ILE A 153 13.89 15.91 -0.43
N LYS A 154 15.07 15.34 -0.10
CA LYS A 154 15.94 15.87 0.95
C LYS A 154 16.44 17.29 0.64
N LEU A 155 16.70 17.60 -0.63
CA LEU A 155 17.06 18.95 -1.06
C LEU A 155 15.90 19.94 -0.88
N LEU A 156 14.65 19.54 -1.19
CA LEU A 156 13.47 20.38 -0.94
C LEU A 156 13.31 20.69 0.55
N GLU A 157 13.54 19.70 1.41
CA GLU A 157 13.51 19.90 2.86
C GLU A 157 14.62 20.84 3.34
N ARG A 158 15.87 20.60 2.93
CA ARG A 158 17.01 21.47 3.28
C ARG A 158 16.81 22.92 2.85
N LYS A 159 16.07 23.15 1.77
CA LYS A 159 15.69 24.48 1.28
C LYS A 159 14.44 25.06 1.97
N GLY A 160 13.86 24.37 2.96
CA GLY A 160 12.67 24.81 3.69
C GLY A 160 11.38 24.80 2.84
N LYS A 161 11.36 24.07 1.73
CA LYS A 161 10.25 24.05 0.77
C LYS A 161 9.32 22.85 0.90
N LEU A 162 9.78 21.79 1.56
CA LEU A 162 8.99 20.59 1.77
C LEU A 162 7.96 20.84 2.87
N LEU A 163 6.68 20.73 2.50
CA LEU A 163 5.59 20.71 3.48
C LEU A 163 5.53 19.34 4.16
N HIS A 164 5.41 18.27 3.37
CA HIS A 164 5.34 16.91 3.85
C HIS A 164 5.63 15.92 2.70
N ASN A 165 6.11 14.73 3.05
CA ASN A 165 6.23 13.61 2.12
C ASN A 165 5.31 12.45 2.57
N HIS A 166 4.23 12.19 1.83
CA HIS A 166 3.42 10.99 2.05
C HIS A 166 3.94 9.85 1.18
N SER A 167 4.35 8.77 1.83
CA SER A 167 4.87 7.58 1.17
C SER A 167 3.90 6.41 1.29
N GLN A 168 3.77 5.64 0.22
CA GLN A 168 3.07 4.36 0.22
C GLN A 168 4.01 3.16 0.48
N HIS A 169 5.30 3.41 0.72
CA HIS A 169 6.32 2.36 0.80
C HIS A 169 6.34 1.70 2.18
N ILE A 170 6.39 0.37 2.18
CA ILE A 170 6.53 -0.46 3.39
C ILE A 170 8.02 -0.81 3.65
N GLU A 171 8.91 -0.54 2.70
CA GLU A 171 10.36 -0.74 2.85
C GLU A 171 10.92 0.15 3.98
N ALA A 172 11.41 -0.47 5.05
CA ALA A 172 12.34 0.19 5.95
C ALA A 172 13.69 0.32 5.22
N GLN A 173 14.32 1.49 5.25
CA GLN A 173 15.66 1.68 4.69
C GLN A 173 16.67 1.89 5.82
N THR A 174 17.90 1.45 5.57
CA THR A 174 19.00 1.53 6.52
C THR A 174 19.21 2.96 6.99
N ALA A 175 19.27 3.08 8.32
CA ALA A 175 19.73 4.20 9.11
C ALA A 175 20.67 5.20 8.39
N GLU A 176 20.09 6.22 7.76
CA GLU A 176 19.98 7.47 8.49
C GLU A 176 18.59 7.43 9.12
N LYS A 177 18.46 7.71 10.43
CA LYS A 177 17.16 7.88 11.13
C LYS A 177 16.11 8.47 10.19
N PRO A 178 14.79 8.15 10.28
CA PRO A 178 13.77 8.78 9.45
C PRO A 178 14.10 10.27 9.34
N ALA A 179 14.54 10.71 8.16
CA ALA A 179 15.43 11.87 8.08
C ALA A 179 14.67 13.19 8.28
N THR A 180 13.44 13.13 8.79
CA THR A 180 12.43 14.18 8.71
C THR A 180 11.40 14.00 9.83
N SER A 181 11.03 15.07 10.54
CA SER A 181 9.80 15.13 11.36
C SER A 181 8.51 15.28 10.51
N LYS A 182 8.65 15.31 9.17
CA LYS A 182 7.59 15.63 8.19
C LYS A 182 7.41 14.56 7.10
N ALA A 183 7.62 13.30 7.44
CA ALA A 183 7.29 12.17 6.57
C ALA A 183 6.37 11.20 7.31
N SER A 184 5.41 10.62 6.58
CA SER A 184 4.51 9.58 7.08
C SER A 184 4.41 8.48 6.04
N SER A 185 4.47 7.21 6.46
CA SER A 185 4.11 6.09 5.60
C SER A 185 2.65 5.71 5.82
N ALA A 186 1.89 5.54 4.74
CA ALA A 186 0.49 5.10 4.80
C ALA A 186 0.37 3.58 5.09
N HIS A 187 1.45 2.83 4.90
CA HIS A 187 1.53 1.40 5.14
C HIS A 187 2.86 1.16 5.89
N GLN A 188 2.82 1.21 7.21
CA GLN A 188 4.01 0.98 8.05
C GLN A 188 4.19 -0.51 8.31
N MET A 189 5.42 -1.02 8.14
CA MET A 189 5.92 -2.09 9.00
C MET A 189 6.42 -1.37 10.25
N GLU A 190 5.65 -1.41 11.34
CA GLU A 190 6.07 -0.79 12.60
C GLU A 190 7.37 -1.43 13.09
N GLU A 191 8.35 -0.58 13.34
CA GLU A 191 9.48 -0.86 14.22
C GLU A 191 9.25 -0.02 15.49
N GLU A 192 8.14 -0.28 16.21
CA GLU A 192 7.88 0.38 17.49
C GLU A 192 7.47 -0.67 18.54
N ALA A 193 8.13 -0.58 19.70
CA ALA A 193 7.88 -1.38 20.88
C ALA A 193 6.95 -0.56 21.77
N ASP A 194 5.72 -1.02 21.97
CA ASP A 194 4.87 -0.45 23.01
C ASP A 194 4.05 -1.56 23.66
N GLY A 195 4.47 -1.91 24.87
CA GLY A 195 3.94 -3.05 25.60
C GLY A 195 2.49 -2.84 26.01
N LEU A 196 1.61 -3.71 25.54
CA LEU A 196 0.25 -3.84 26.07
C LEU A 196 0.07 -5.21 26.72
N GLN A 197 0.09 -5.22 28.06
CA GLN A 197 -0.37 -6.36 28.85
C GLN A 197 -1.88 -6.56 28.65
N THR A 198 -2.30 -7.74 28.22
CA THR A 198 -3.65 -8.23 28.47
C THR A 198 -3.61 -9.69 28.95
N SER A 199 -4.48 -9.95 29.92
CA SER A 199 -4.55 -11.14 30.75
C SER A 199 -5.36 -12.29 30.12
N SER A 200 -4.89 -13.50 30.40
CA SER A 200 -5.62 -14.79 30.48
C SER A 200 -5.64 -15.75 29.26
N SER A 201 -4.90 -16.84 29.47
CA SER A 201 -5.12 -18.27 29.12
C SER A 201 -5.56 -18.68 27.70
N ALA A 202 -4.60 -18.71 26.79
CA ALA A 202 -4.39 -19.71 25.73
C ALA A 202 -2.87 -19.71 25.42
N PRO A 203 -2.25 -20.71 24.73
CA PRO A 203 -0.81 -20.70 24.55
C PRO A 203 -0.40 -19.57 23.59
N THR A 204 -0.11 -18.41 24.18
CA THR A 204 0.38 -17.22 23.51
C THR A 204 1.78 -17.51 22.99
N LEU A 205 1.93 -17.63 21.67
CA LEU A 205 3.22 -17.39 21.02
C LEU A 205 3.52 -15.90 21.22
N THR A 206 4.24 -15.59 22.29
CA THR A 206 4.66 -14.24 22.63
C THR A 206 5.65 -13.77 21.57
N ILE A 207 5.16 -13.00 20.58
CA ILE A 207 5.99 -12.33 19.59
C ILE A 207 6.60 -11.10 20.29
N GLY A 208 7.79 -11.28 20.87
CA GLY A 208 8.59 -10.17 21.40
C GLY A 208 8.98 -9.20 20.28
N GLU A 209 8.61 -7.94 20.49
CA GLU A 209 8.61 -6.82 19.56
C GLU A 209 10.00 -6.47 18.98
N GLY A 210 10.01 -6.05 17.71
CA GLY A 210 11.14 -5.43 16.99
C GLY A 210 12.30 -6.34 16.56
N VAL A 211 12.81 -7.19 17.46
CA VAL A 211 14.02 -8.01 17.20
C VAL A 211 13.68 -9.27 16.38
N ALA A 212 12.45 -9.77 16.47
CA ALA A 212 12.03 -11.02 15.84
C ALA A 212 11.95 -10.95 14.31
N VAL A 213 11.42 -9.88 13.71
CA VAL A 213 11.29 -9.79 12.24
C VAL A 213 12.67 -9.74 11.58
N ARG A 214 13.59 -8.94 12.13
CA ARG A 214 14.98 -8.91 11.67
C ARG A 214 15.64 -10.29 11.83
N SER A 215 15.46 -10.96 12.96
CA SER A 215 15.98 -12.32 13.19
C SER A 215 15.38 -13.37 12.24
N LEU A 216 14.06 -13.33 11.98
CA LEU A 216 13.34 -14.22 11.07
C LEU A 216 13.76 -14.02 9.62
N VAL A 217 14.06 -12.77 9.23
CA VAL A 217 14.49 -12.42 7.87
C VAL A 217 16.01 -12.66 7.67
N THR A 218 16.83 -12.54 8.73
CA THR A 218 18.31 -12.64 8.65
C THR A 218 18.90 -13.98 9.12
N LYS A 219 18.17 -14.82 9.86
CA LYS A 219 18.59 -16.17 10.26
C LYS A 219 17.66 -17.25 9.71
N LYS A 220 18.20 -18.47 9.70
CA LYS A 220 17.73 -19.78 9.17
C LYS A 220 16.38 -20.30 9.71
N ALA A 221 15.44 -19.43 10.06
CA ALA A 221 14.14 -19.74 10.68
C ALA A 221 12.97 -19.70 9.69
N MET A 222 13.24 -19.91 8.41
CA MET A 222 12.19 -20.09 7.41
C MET A 222 11.71 -21.54 7.47
N PRO A 223 10.38 -21.81 7.48
CA PRO A 223 9.91 -23.17 7.24
C PRO A 223 10.48 -23.67 5.91
N PRO A 224 10.89 -24.95 5.82
CA PRO A 224 11.46 -25.50 4.59
C PRO A 224 10.48 -25.29 3.43
N PRO A 225 10.97 -25.02 2.20
CA PRO A 225 10.09 -24.88 1.04
C PRO A 225 9.23 -26.14 0.92
N PRO A 226 7.95 -26.02 0.52
CA PRO A 226 7.10 -27.19 0.31
C PRO A 226 7.76 -28.15 -0.69
N PRO A 227 7.61 -29.48 -0.48
CA PRO A 227 8.27 -30.47 -1.32
C PRO A 227 7.85 -30.33 -2.80
N PRO A 228 8.74 -30.70 -3.73
CA PRO A 228 8.57 -30.46 -5.17
C PRO A 228 7.37 -31.17 -5.82
N HIS A 229 6.58 -31.94 -5.07
CA HIS A 229 5.43 -32.70 -5.56
C HIS A 229 4.15 -31.88 -5.76
N LEU A 230 4.16 -30.58 -5.41
CA LEU A 230 3.09 -29.64 -5.76
C LEU A 230 3.40 -28.80 -7.01
N ARG A 231 4.57 -28.97 -7.65
CA ARG A 231 4.78 -28.46 -9.00
C ARG A 231 4.07 -29.41 -9.96
N GLY A 232 2.89 -29.01 -10.43
CA GLY A 232 2.23 -29.66 -11.55
C GLY A 232 3.25 -29.95 -12.65
N LYS A 233 3.36 -31.22 -13.04
CA LYS A 233 4.09 -31.65 -14.23
C LYS A 233 3.49 -30.92 -15.46
N PRO A 234 4.32 -30.68 -16.49
CA PRO A 234 3.92 -29.94 -17.69
C PRO A 234 2.67 -30.50 -18.37
#